data_AF-A0A2V9T605-F1
#
_entry.id   AF-A0A2V9T605-F1
#
_cell.length_a   1.000
_cell.length_b   1.000
_cell.length_c   1.000
_cell.angle_alpha   90.00
_cell.angle_beta   90.00
_cell.angle_gamma   90.00
#
_symmetry.space_group_name_H-M   'P 1'
#
loop_
_entity.id
_entity.type
_entity.pdbx_description
1 polymer ?
#
loop_
_entity_poly.entity_id
_entity_poly.type
_entity_poly.pdbx_seq_one_letter_code
_entity_poly.pdbx_strand_id
1 'polypeptide(L)'
;DPHLAGSTGLSRYYDFGEGPPPEGIQDEAGYYHRVVVYYLAHPDAASNHLVELKQPNSDTVGFTFGLQLCENTQAGSKCDPLKSLALSRDFYKGDRSMRESGFDVSFRFGPFSADTHHYAPICLNSLLYKQEKDLEKMSLLLGKKAESDKWRKRAEDRKQRINQYLWDSQRGLFFDYNFENQSRSSYEFITTFYPLWAGLATPEQAKAVVQNLSIFEQPGGLAMSRHESEGQWDYPYGWAPTQLLAVKGLRRYGYNADADRVSYKFVSMIAENFRRDGTIREKYNVVTRSSETNVGAGYKANVVGFGWTNAAFLEFLHDLPRDQVERLDREQRQGTVAPASRRLSERTWPAAGGTPAPPSKKSQQSGFRAGD
;
A
#
# COMPACT_ATOMS: atom_id res chain seq x y z
N ASP A 1 12.09 7.62 22.75
CA ASP A 1 12.38 7.25 21.36
C ASP A 1 11.10 7.45 20.55
N PRO A 2 11.11 8.28 19.50
CA PRO A 2 9.91 8.64 18.75
C PRO A 2 9.24 7.45 18.04
N HIS A 3 9.95 6.35 17.79
CA HIS A 3 9.39 5.15 17.16
C HIS A 3 8.68 4.22 18.15
N LEU A 4 8.69 4.51 19.45
CA LEU A 4 7.92 3.74 20.41
C LEU A 4 6.44 4.14 20.37
N ALA A 5 5.57 3.13 20.36
CA ALA A 5 4.13 3.30 20.44
C ALA A 5 3.71 3.45 21.91
N GLY A 6 3.84 4.67 22.45
CA GLY A 6 3.53 4.97 23.85
C GLY A 6 4.31 4.08 24.83
N SER A 7 3.62 3.57 25.86
CA SER A 7 4.17 2.67 26.88
C SER A 7 4.08 1.18 26.52
N THR A 8 3.56 0.84 25.33
CA THR A 8 3.29 -0.55 24.94
C THR A 8 4.56 -1.39 24.79
N GLY A 9 5.71 -0.76 24.57
CA GLY A 9 6.98 -1.39 24.19
C GLY A 9 6.99 -1.93 22.75
N LEU A 10 5.95 -1.64 21.97
CA LEU A 10 5.89 -1.88 20.52
C LEU A 10 6.38 -0.64 19.77
N SER A 11 6.58 -0.80 18.47
CA SER A 11 7.02 0.28 17.58
C SER A 11 5.89 0.81 16.70
N ARG A 12 6.01 2.07 16.28
CA ARG A 12 5.15 2.77 15.32
C ARG A 12 5.98 3.28 14.13
N TYR A 13 5.31 3.60 13.03
CA TYR A 13 5.90 4.39 11.96
C TYR A 13 5.94 5.87 12.38
N TYR A 14 7.10 6.50 12.25
CA TYR A 14 7.32 7.87 12.69
C TYR A 14 8.43 8.52 11.84
N ASP A 15 8.04 9.04 10.68
CA ASP A 15 8.96 9.79 9.84
C ASP A 15 9.46 11.05 10.57
N PHE A 16 10.76 11.31 10.47
CA PHE A 16 11.39 12.45 11.15
C PHE A 16 11.12 13.80 10.48
N GLY A 17 10.62 13.82 9.24
CA GLY A 17 10.34 15.06 8.51
C GLY A 17 9.10 15.79 9.01
N GLU A 18 9.04 17.09 8.73
CA GLU A 18 7.94 17.98 9.12
C GLU A 18 7.27 18.57 7.86
N GLY A 19 5.99 18.95 7.98
CA GLY A 19 5.22 19.52 6.86
C GLY A 19 4.97 18.53 5.71
N PRO A 20 4.57 19.00 4.51
CA PRO A 20 4.27 18.11 3.40
C PRO A 20 5.54 17.38 2.91
N PRO A 21 5.47 16.06 2.67
CA PRO A 21 6.55 15.33 2.02
C PRO A 21 6.89 15.89 0.62
N PRO A 22 8.16 15.89 0.20
CA PRO A 22 8.61 16.55 -1.02
C PRO A 22 7.85 16.15 -2.30
N GLU A 23 7.50 14.87 -2.42
CA GLU A 23 6.70 14.34 -3.53
C GLU A 23 5.24 14.79 -3.47
N GLY A 24 4.71 15.02 -2.26
CA GLY A 24 3.39 15.61 -2.07
C GLY A 24 3.33 17.07 -2.50
N ILE A 25 4.46 17.80 -2.46
CA ILE A 25 4.56 19.17 -2.97
C ILE A 25 4.44 19.20 -4.50
N GLN A 26 4.92 18.17 -5.18
CA GLN A 26 4.87 18.10 -6.65
C GLN A 26 3.46 17.84 -7.20
N ASP A 27 2.51 17.42 -6.36
CA ASP A 27 1.07 17.26 -6.67
C ASP A 27 0.24 18.39 -6.02
N GLU A 28 0.72 19.63 -6.14
CA GLU A 28 0.27 20.83 -5.41
C GLU A 28 -1.25 21.09 -5.46
N ALA A 29 -1.96 20.63 -6.49
CA ALA A 29 -3.41 20.82 -6.66
C ALA A 29 -4.27 19.55 -6.45
N GLY A 30 -3.66 18.38 -6.25
CA GLY A 30 -4.35 17.09 -6.36
C GLY A 30 -4.71 16.46 -5.02
N TYR A 31 -3.72 15.87 -4.36
CA TYR A 31 -3.93 15.05 -3.17
C TYR A 31 -4.44 15.83 -1.96
N TYR A 32 -3.71 16.86 -1.49
CA TYR A 32 -4.10 17.59 -0.28
C TYR A 32 -5.41 18.38 -0.46
N HIS A 33 -5.70 18.85 -1.67
CA HIS A 33 -7.01 19.42 -1.98
C HIS A 33 -8.14 18.41 -1.77
N ARG A 34 -7.99 17.16 -2.25
CA ARG A 34 -8.97 16.09 -2.02
C ARG A 34 -9.13 15.75 -0.54
N VAL A 35 -8.03 15.75 0.23
CA VAL A 35 -8.07 15.56 1.69
C VAL A 35 -8.91 16.66 2.35
N VAL A 36 -8.68 17.93 2.01
CA VAL A 36 -9.45 19.05 2.56
C VAL A 36 -10.92 18.97 2.17
N VAL A 37 -11.23 18.68 0.91
CA VAL A 37 -12.61 18.48 0.45
C VAL A 37 -13.29 17.35 1.22
N TYR A 38 -12.60 16.23 1.44
CA TYR A 38 -13.13 15.12 2.22
C TYR A 38 -13.45 15.54 3.66
N TYR A 39 -12.53 16.22 4.34
CA TYR A 39 -12.74 16.67 5.72
C TYR A 39 -13.82 17.75 5.85
N LEU A 40 -14.02 18.59 4.84
CA LEU A 40 -15.15 19.52 4.79
C LEU A 40 -16.49 18.79 4.67
N ALA A 41 -16.54 17.68 3.94
CA ALA A 41 -17.74 16.84 3.83
C ALA A 41 -17.94 15.92 5.06
N HIS A 42 -16.89 15.65 5.83
CA HIS A 42 -16.90 14.75 6.98
C HIS A 42 -16.28 15.42 8.23
N PRO A 43 -16.97 16.40 8.85
CA PRO A 43 -16.41 17.20 9.92
C PRO A 43 -16.02 16.39 11.17
N ASP A 44 -16.73 15.30 11.47
CA ASP A 44 -16.41 14.41 12.60
C ASP A 44 -15.02 13.77 12.47
N ALA A 45 -14.61 13.49 11.23
CA ALA A 45 -13.31 12.92 10.90
C ALA A 45 -12.18 13.98 10.79
N ALA A 46 -12.51 15.27 10.82
CA ALA A 46 -11.58 16.36 10.57
C ALA A 46 -10.90 16.90 11.83
N SER A 47 -11.37 16.48 13.01
CA SER A 47 -11.29 17.23 14.27
C SER A 47 -9.88 17.60 14.74
N ASN A 48 -8.84 16.88 14.30
CA ASN A 48 -7.42 17.22 14.57
C ASN A 48 -6.57 17.49 13.33
N HIS A 49 -7.14 17.35 12.12
CA HIS A 49 -6.39 17.37 10.87
C HIS A 49 -6.63 18.60 10.01
N LEU A 50 -7.81 19.23 10.12
CA LEU A 50 -8.15 20.45 9.39
C LEU A 50 -8.32 21.62 10.35
N VAL A 51 -7.57 22.69 10.14
CA VAL A 51 -7.59 23.88 11.00
C VAL A 51 -8.04 25.13 10.23
N GLU A 52 -8.83 25.97 10.87
CA GLU A 52 -9.22 27.28 10.35
C GLU A 52 -8.20 28.35 10.77
N LEU A 53 -7.69 29.10 9.79
CA LEU A 53 -6.67 30.11 9.98
C LEU A 53 -7.32 31.45 10.35
N LYS A 54 -7.04 31.94 11.55
CA LYS A 54 -7.56 33.25 12.03
C LYS A 54 -6.81 34.46 11.45
N GLN A 55 -5.58 34.26 10.95
CA GLN A 55 -4.78 35.32 10.31
C GLN A 55 -3.97 34.76 9.13
N PRO A 56 -3.81 35.52 8.04
CA PRO A 56 -2.94 35.16 6.92
C PRO A 56 -1.47 35.36 7.33
N ASN A 57 -0.90 34.37 8.02
CA ASN A 57 0.51 34.13 8.38
C ASN A 57 0.69 33.36 9.71
N SER A 58 -0.32 32.59 10.16
CA SER A 58 -0.09 31.62 11.24
C SER A 58 1.01 30.61 10.87
N ASP A 59 1.64 29.96 11.85
CA ASP A 59 2.70 28.94 11.71
C ASP A 59 2.29 27.66 10.94
N THR A 60 1.77 27.82 9.73
CA THR A 60 1.34 26.76 8.82
C THR A 60 2.57 26.09 8.21
N VAL A 61 2.65 24.78 8.35
CA VAL A 61 3.75 23.96 7.83
C VAL A 61 3.59 23.54 6.38
N GLY A 62 2.42 23.77 5.79
CA GLY A 62 2.10 23.31 4.45
C GLY A 62 1.12 24.24 3.75
N PHE A 63 0.25 23.65 2.94
CA PHE A 63 -0.66 24.39 2.07
C PHE A 63 -1.76 25.10 2.85
N THR A 64 -2.18 26.24 2.30
CA THR A 64 -3.38 26.95 2.73
C THR A 64 -4.43 26.88 1.63
N PHE A 65 -5.70 26.78 2.04
CA PHE A 65 -6.83 26.57 1.14
C PHE A 65 -7.88 27.65 1.40
N GLY A 66 -8.30 28.36 0.36
CA GLY A 66 -9.40 29.33 0.44
C GLY A 66 -10.73 28.65 0.17
N LEU A 67 -11.65 28.70 1.13
CA LEU A 67 -13.05 28.31 0.92
C LEU A 67 -13.84 29.55 0.48
N GLN A 68 -14.51 29.46 -0.67
CA GLN A 68 -15.34 30.54 -1.22
C GLN A 68 -16.76 30.03 -1.45
N LEU A 69 -17.76 30.88 -1.19
CA LEU A 69 -19.14 30.64 -1.58
C LEU A 69 -19.41 31.36 -2.89
N CYS A 70 -19.76 30.60 -3.93
CA CYS A 70 -20.04 31.15 -5.25
C CYS A 70 -21.55 31.11 -5.55
N GLU A 71 -22.12 32.27 -5.87
CA GLU A 71 -23.44 32.39 -6.49
C GLU A 71 -23.30 32.32 -8.01
N ASN A 72 -23.94 31.34 -8.63
CA ASN A 72 -23.92 31.16 -10.09
C ASN A 72 -25.19 31.74 -10.70
N THR A 73 -25.03 32.75 -11.55
CA THR A 73 -26.13 33.40 -12.28
C THR A 73 -25.93 33.27 -13.79
N GLN A 74 -26.95 33.57 -14.60
CA GLN A 74 -26.80 33.64 -16.05
C GLN A 74 -25.78 34.70 -16.51
N ALA A 75 -25.48 35.69 -15.66
CA ALA A 75 -24.49 36.75 -15.93
C ALA A 75 -23.06 36.38 -15.48
N GLY A 76 -22.86 35.20 -14.87
CA GLY A 76 -21.58 34.72 -14.37
C GLY A 76 -21.62 34.30 -12.90
N SER A 77 -20.45 33.91 -12.38
CA SER A 77 -20.26 33.47 -10.99
C SER A 77 -19.67 34.60 -10.15
N LYS A 78 -20.29 34.88 -9.00
CA LYS A 78 -19.77 35.79 -7.98
C LYS A 78 -19.38 34.98 -6.74
N CYS A 79 -18.12 35.06 -6.31
CA CYS A 79 -17.61 34.28 -5.18
C CYS A 79 -17.17 35.18 -4.02
N ASP A 80 -17.72 34.93 -2.84
CA ASP A 80 -17.34 35.60 -1.60
C ASP A 80 -16.44 34.66 -0.75
N PRO A 81 -15.29 35.14 -0.24
CA PRO A 81 -14.42 34.34 0.60
C PRO A 81 -15.09 34.05 1.96
N LEU A 82 -15.09 32.77 2.37
CA LEU A 82 -15.65 32.33 3.64
C LEU A 82 -14.58 32.08 4.69
N LYS A 83 -13.61 31.21 4.38
CA LYS A 83 -12.62 30.73 5.35
C LYS A 83 -11.27 30.47 4.69
N SER A 84 -10.22 30.57 5.47
CA SER A 84 -8.89 30.06 5.13
C SER A 84 -8.61 28.83 5.97
N LEU A 85 -8.22 27.73 5.34
CA LEU A 85 -8.02 26.43 5.96
C LEU A 85 -6.57 25.98 5.76
N ALA A 86 -6.06 25.15 6.66
CA ALA A 86 -4.82 24.41 6.45
C ALA A 86 -4.94 23.01 7.05
N LEU A 87 -4.07 22.10 6.60
CA LEU A 87 -3.88 20.82 7.28
C LEU A 87 -2.93 21.00 8.47
N SER A 88 -3.21 20.29 9.56
CA SER A 88 -2.44 20.41 10.80
C SER A 88 -1.05 19.76 10.69
N ARG A 89 -0.15 20.10 11.62
CA ARG A 89 1.16 19.41 11.74
C ARG A 89 0.99 17.91 11.98
N ASP A 90 0.00 17.55 12.78
CA ASP A 90 -0.34 16.16 13.11
C ASP A 90 -0.78 15.38 11.87
N PHE A 91 -1.61 15.98 11.00
CA PHE A 91 -1.95 15.40 9.70
C PHE A 91 -0.70 15.11 8.86
N TYR A 92 0.21 16.08 8.73
CA TYR A 92 1.43 15.88 7.94
C TYR A 92 2.36 14.82 8.54
N LYS A 93 2.41 14.71 9.88
CA LYS A 93 3.15 13.62 10.53
C LYS A 93 2.53 12.27 10.18
N GLY A 94 1.20 12.18 10.24
CA GLY A 94 0.42 11.05 9.77
C GLY A 94 0.71 10.65 8.34
N ASP A 95 0.61 11.59 7.40
CA ASP A 95 0.85 11.39 5.98
C ASP A 95 2.26 10.84 5.70
N ARG A 96 3.28 11.38 6.38
CA ARG A 96 4.65 10.89 6.26
C ARG A 96 4.85 9.49 6.86
N SER A 97 4.32 9.24 8.05
CA SER A 97 4.36 7.90 8.66
C SER A 97 3.60 6.86 7.85
N MET A 98 2.50 7.26 7.21
CA MET A 98 1.74 6.43 6.28
C MET A 98 2.60 6.04 5.07
N ARG A 99 3.38 6.96 4.51
CA ARG A 99 4.33 6.68 3.42
C ARG A 99 5.48 5.77 3.88
N GLU A 100 6.01 5.97 5.07
CA GLU A 100 7.00 5.08 5.69
C GLU A 100 6.46 3.64 5.83
N SER A 101 5.15 3.50 6.06
CA SER A 101 4.50 2.18 6.18
C SER A 101 4.43 1.40 4.85
N GLY A 102 4.51 2.11 3.72
CA GLY A 102 4.32 1.57 2.37
C GLY A 102 2.87 1.31 1.97
N PHE A 103 1.89 1.75 2.77
CA PHE A 103 0.44 1.63 2.48
C PHE A 103 -0.19 2.97 2.13
N ASP A 104 0.47 3.75 1.26
CA ASP A 104 0.08 5.07 0.83
C ASP A 104 -0.85 5.04 -0.40
N VAL A 105 -2.16 5.32 -0.33
CA VAL A 105 -2.96 5.54 0.87
C VAL A 105 -3.95 4.39 1.08
N SER A 106 -4.21 4.12 2.35
CA SER A 106 -5.34 3.34 2.86
C SER A 106 -6.05 4.18 3.93
N PHE A 107 -7.22 3.74 4.40
CA PHE A 107 -7.95 4.36 5.50
C PHE A 107 -7.82 3.56 6.81
N ARG A 108 -6.85 2.63 6.85
CA ARG A 108 -6.59 1.73 7.98
C ARG A 108 -6.33 2.46 9.30
N PHE A 109 -5.69 3.63 9.24
CA PHE A 109 -5.39 4.48 10.39
C PHE A 109 -6.22 5.77 10.35
N GLY A 110 -7.53 5.63 10.10
CA GLY A 110 -8.42 6.77 9.86
C GLY A 110 -8.34 7.29 8.43
N PRO A 111 -9.13 8.31 8.06
CA PRO A 111 -9.15 8.83 6.69
C PRO A 111 -7.79 9.26 6.20
N PHE A 112 -7.42 8.78 5.00
CA PHE A 112 -6.09 8.93 4.41
C PHE A 112 -4.93 8.40 5.26
N SER A 113 -5.24 7.59 6.29
CA SER A 113 -4.30 7.13 7.32
C SER A 113 -3.54 8.27 8.00
N ALA A 114 -4.22 9.41 8.21
CA ALA A 114 -3.68 10.57 8.89
C ALA A 114 -3.30 10.31 10.36
N ASP A 115 -3.78 9.23 10.98
CA ASP A 115 -3.40 8.87 12.34
C ASP A 115 -2.28 7.81 12.40
N THR A 116 -1.60 7.46 11.30
CA THR A 116 -0.65 6.31 11.27
C THR A 116 0.35 6.30 12.43
N HIS A 117 0.84 7.47 12.81
CA HIS A 117 1.82 7.64 13.87
C HIS A 117 1.24 7.49 15.29
N HIS A 118 -0.07 7.34 15.47
CA HIS A 118 -0.72 7.02 16.75
C HIS A 118 -0.94 5.53 16.96
N TYR A 119 -0.54 4.68 16.00
CA TYR A 119 -0.75 3.24 16.07
C TYR A 119 0.55 2.46 16.29
N ALA A 120 0.46 1.36 17.03
CA ALA A 120 1.38 0.24 16.97
C ALA A 120 0.88 -0.75 15.90
N PRO A 121 1.48 -0.80 14.70
CA PRO A 121 0.96 -1.62 13.61
C PRO A 121 1.40 -3.08 13.74
N ILE A 122 0.51 -4.02 13.46
CA ILE A 122 0.85 -5.46 13.46
C ILE A 122 1.91 -5.78 12.41
N CYS A 123 1.88 -5.12 11.25
CA CYS A 123 2.87 -5.33 10.18
C CYS A 123 4.28 -5.00 10.67
N LEU A 124 4.52 -3.77 11.13
CA LEU A 124 5.84 -3.33 11.60
C LEU A 124 6.37 -4.23 12.72
N ASN A 125 5.54 -4.52 13.73
CA ASN A 125 5.97 -5.30 14.87
C ASN A 125 6.21 -6.77 14.53
N SER A 126 5.54 -7.31 13.51
CA SER A 126 5.86 -8.64 12.96
C SER A 126 7.20 -8.65 12.20
N LEU A 127 7.48 -7.59 11.43
CA LEU A 127 8.76 -7.44 10.72
C LEU A 127 9.93 -7.30 11.72
N LEU A 128 9.75 -6.53 12.79
CA LEU A 128 10.75 -6.38 13.84
C LEU A 128 10.96 -7.69 14.61
N TYR A 129 9.90 -8.44 14.91
CA TYR A 129 10.05 -9.79 15.48
C TYR A 129 10.90 -10.68 14.56
N LYS A 130 10.60 -10.67 13.26
CA LYS A 130 11.35 -11.47 12.28
C LYS A 130 12.82 -11.05 12.23
N GLN A 131 13.10 -9.75 12.26
CA GLN A 131 14.46 -9.22 12.31
C GLN A 131 15.20 -9.66 13.58
N GLU A 132 14.54 -9.62 14.74
CA GLU A 132 15.10 -10.10 16.01
C GLU A 132 15.43 -11.61 15.94
N LYS A 133 14.56 -12.43 15.33
CA LYS A 133 14.83 -13.86 15.11
C LYS A 133 15.96 -14.13 14.11
N ASP A 134 16.08 -13.30 13.07
CA ASP A 134 17.17 -13.41 12.11
C ASP A 134 18.51 -13.02 12.75
N LEU A 135 18.55 -11.95 13.54
CA LEU A 135 19.74 -11.53 14.29
C LEU A 135 20.15 -12.56 15.36
N GLU A 136 19.18 -13.21 16.01
CA GLU A 136 19.43 -14.35 16.89
C GLU A 136 20.13 -15.48 16.14
N LYS A 137 19.61 -15.87 14.98
CA LYS A 137 20.18 -16.95 14.15
C LYS A 137 21.57 -16.59 13.61
N MET A 138 21.76 -15.39 13.10
CA MET A 138 23.06 -14.91 12.63
C MET A 138 24.08 -14.91 13.77
N SER A 139 23.68 -14.46 14.97
CA SER A 139 24.55 -14.46 16.15
C SER A 139 25.00 -15.87 16.54
N LEU A 140 24.10 -16.87 16.48
CA LEU A 140 24.45 -18.27 16.71
C LEU A 140 25.46 -18.79 15.68
N LEU A 141 25.23 -18.53 14.39
CA LEU A 141 26.13 -18.96 13.32
C LEU A 141 27.53 -18.36 13.43
N LEU A 142 27.64 -17.16 14.01
CA LEU A 142 28.91 -16.47 14.25
C LEU A 142 29.55 -16.81 15.61
N GLY A 143 29.00 -17.76 16.38
CA GLY A 143 29.51 -18.11 17.71
C GLY A 143 29.26 -17.06 18.80
N LYS A 144 28.44 -16.03 18.54
CA LYS A 144 28.12 -14.93 19.46
C LYS A 144 26.94 -15.29 20.35
N LYS A 145 27.13 -16.24 21.27
CA LYS A 145 26.05 -16.79 22.11
C LYS A 145 25.32 -15.74 22.97
N ALA A 146 26.06 -14.82 23.61
CA ALA A 146 25.46 -13.76 24.42
C ALA A 146 24.54 -12.83 23.61
N GLU A 147 24.95 -12.44 22.40
CA GLU A 147 24.11 -11.64 21.49
C GLU A 147 22.87 -12.44 21.04
N SER A 148 23.03 -13.73 20.73
CA SER A 148 21.89 -14.59 20.42
C SER A 148 20.86 -14.59 21.56
N ASP A 149 21.29 -14.73 22.81
CA ASP A 149 20.38 -14.74 23.96
C ASP A 149 19.66 -13.40 24.15
N LYS A 150 20.36 -12.29 23.91
CA LYS A 150 19.77 -10.95 23.90
C LYS A 150 18.68 -10.80 22.82
N TRP A 151 18.95 -11.21 21.58
CA TRP A 151 17.99 -11.13 20.48
C TRP A 151 16.78 -12.05 20.70
N ARG A 152 17.02 -13.25 21.22
CA ARG A 152 15.97 -14.20 21.63
C ARG A 152 15.02 -13.57 22.65
N LYS A 153 15.58 -12.94 23.69
CA LYS A 153 14.79 -12.27 24.73
C LYS A 153 13.96 -11.12 24.16
N ARG A 154 14.54 -10.29 23.29
CA ARG A 154 13.80 -9.20 22.61
C ARG A 154 12.64 -9.72 21.76
N ALA A 155 12.88 -10.76 20.96
CA ALA A 155 11.83 -11.38 20.15
C ALA A 155 10.68 -11.92 21.02
N GLU A 156 11.01 -12.57 22.14
CA GLU A 156 10.01 -13.09 23.07
C GLU A 156 9.20 -11.97 23.73
N ASP A 157 9.86 -10.90 24.20
CA ASP A 157 9.20 -9.73 24.77
C ASP A 157 8.26 -9.06 23.76
N ARG A 158 8.69 -8.95 22.49
CA ARG A 158 7.84 -8.41 21.43
C ARG A 158 6.65 -9.31 21.16
N LYS A 159 6.84 -10.63 21.09
CA LYS A 159 5.74 -11.59 20.89
C LYS A 159 4.70 -11.46 22.01
N GLN A 160 5.13 -11.33 23.26
CA GLN A 160 4.22 -11.13 24.40
C GLN A 160 3.41 -9.83 24.25
N ARG A 161 4.06 -8.73 23.88
CA ARG A 161 3.39 -7.43 23.65
C ARG A 161 2.44 -7.47 22.45
N ILE A 162 2.81 -8.13 21.36
CA ILE A 162 1.93 -8.35 20.20
C ILE A 162 0.68 -9.11 20.65
N ASN A 163 0.83 -10.18 21.44
CA ASN A 163 -0.31 -10.93 21.95
C ASN A 163 -1.19 -10.12 22.90
N GLN A 164 -0.61 -9.23 23.71
CA GLN A 164 -1.36 -8.38 24.62
C GLN A 164 -2.18 -7.32 23.87
N TYR A 165 -1.53 -6.56 22.98
CA TYR A 165 -2.14 -5.36 22.39
C TYR A 165 -2.84 -5.65 21.07
N LEU A 166 -2.27 -6.53 20.23
CA LEU A 166 -2.63 -6.64 18.82
C LEU A 166 -3.49 -7.87 18.52
N TRP A 167 -3.42 -8.93 19.33
CA TRP A 167 -4.26 -10.12 19.15
C TRP A 167 -5.66 -9.91 19.70
N ASP A 168 -6.67 -10.28 18.92
CA ASP A 168 -8.07 -10.31 19.35
C ASP A 168 -8.62 -11.74 19.24
N SER A 169 -8.74 -12.42 20.37
CA SER A 169 -9.18 -13.82 20.41
C SER A 169 -10.66 -14.01 20.04
N GLN A 170 -11.50 -12.99 20.25
CA GLN A 170 -12.93 -13.06 19.92
C GLN A 170 -13.13 -12.95 18.40
N ARG A 171 -12.39 -12.06 17.75
CA ARG A 171 -12.44 -11.87 16.29
C ARG A 171 -11.53 -12.84 15.53
N GLY A 172 -10.55 -13.45 16.21
CA GLY A 172 -9.64 -14.42 15.60
C GLY A 172 -8.64 -13.79 14.64
N LEU A 173 -8.31 -12.51 14.83
CA LEU A 173 -7.44 -11.72 13.96
C LEU A 173 -6.46 -10.87 14.77
N PHE A 174 -5.39 -10.45 14.10
CA PHE A 174 -4.50 -9.41 14.64
C PHE A 174 -4.89 -8.04 14.08
N PHE A 175 -4.93 -7.05 14.95
CA PHE A 175 -5.28 -5.67 14.64
C PHE A 175 -4.19 -4.72 15.10
N ASP A 176 -4.22 -3.50 14.60
CA ASP A 176 -3.37 -2.42 15.11
C ASP A 176 -3.93 -1.87 16.42
N TYR A 177 -3.05 -1.24 17.20
CA TYR A 177 -3.43 -0.64 18.48
C TYR A 177 -3.16 0.86 18.48
N ASN A 178 -4.19 1.67 18.63
CA ASN A 178 -4.08 3.10 18.85
C ASN A 178 -3.68 3.33 20.30
N PHE A 179 -2.46 3.81 20.54
CA PHE A 179 -1.96 3.99 21.91
C PHE A 179 -2.33 5.35 22.51
N GLU A 180 -2.74 6.33 21.70
CA GLU A 180 -3.29 7.61 22.17
C GLU A 180 -4.67 7.37 22.81
N ASN A 181 -5.53 6.61 22.13
CA ASN A 181 -6.88 6.28 22.59
C ASN A 181 -6.96 4.99 23.41
N GLN A 182 -5.82 4.31 23.59
CA GLN A 182 -5.69 3.02 24.28
C GLN A 182 -6.68 1.96 23.79
N SER A 183 -6.90 1.91 22.48
CA SER A 183 -7.92 1.08 21.87
C SER A 183 -7.37 0.27 20.69
N ARG A 184 -7.84 -0.97 20.57
CA ARG A 184 -7.54 -1.82 19.42
C ARG A 184 -8.43 -1.41 18.24
N SER A 185 -7.84 -1.35 17.05
CA SER A 185 -8.57 -1.05 15.82
C SER A 185 -9.67 -2.09 15.54
N SER A 186 -10.72 -1.62 14.86
CA SER A 186 -11.75 -2.47 14.25
C SER A 186 -11.44 -2.82 12.78
N TYR A 187 -10.40 -2.22 12.19
CA TYR A 187 -10.10 -2.32 10.77
C TYR A 187 -9.46 -3.67 10.42
N GLU A 188 -10.20 -4.53 9.73
CA GLU A 188 -9.69 -5.83 9.29
C GLU A 188 -8.80 -5.62 8.07
N PHE A 189 -7.49 -5.78 8.27
CA PHE A 189 -6.49 -5.52 7.25
C PHE A 189 -5.64 -6.76 6.97
N ILE A 190 -5.20 -6.92 5.73
CA ILE A 190 -4.42 -8.07 5.24
C ILE A 190 -3.13 -8.32 6.04
N THR A 191 -2.63 -7.32 6.76
CA THR A 191 -1.45 -7.45 7.61
C THR A 191 -1.64 -8.39 8.80
N THR A 192 -2.87 -8.86 9.07
CA THR A 192 -3.14 -9.96 10.01
C THR A 192 -2.40 -11.26 9.68
N PHE A 193 -1.94 -11.45 8.43
CA PHE A 193 -1.14 -12.60 8.04
C PHE A 193 0.38 -12.44 8.31
N TYR A 194 0.86 -11.24 8.64
CA TYR A 194 2.28 -11.00 8.91
C TYR A 194 2.81 -11.81 10.11
N PRO A 195 2.04 -11.98 11.22
CA PRO A 195 2.41 -12.88 12.31
C PRO A 195 2.64 -14.33 11.88
N LEU A 196 1.84 -14.84 10.93
CA LEU A 196 2.00 -16.18 10.38
C LEU A 196 3.27 -16.22 9.52
N TRP A 197 3.52 -15.24 8.67
CA TRP A 197 4.77 -15.20 7.89
C TRP A 197 6.03 -15.18 8.78
N ALA A 198 6.01 -14.31 9.79
CA ALA A 198 7.10 -14.12 10.74
C ALA A 198 7.33 -15.34 11.65
N GLY A 199 6.34 -16.25 11.75
CA GLY A 199 6.39 -17.42 12.62
C GLY A 199 6.20 -17.10 14.09
N LEU A 200 5.54 -15.99 14.41
CA LEU A 200 5.32 -15.55 15.79
C LEU A 200 3.98 -16.03 16.36
N ALA A 201 2.97 -16.27 15.51
CA ALA A 201 1.65 -16.74 15.93
C ALA A 201 1.72 -18.15 16.54
N THR A 202 0.82 -18.49 17.47
CA THR A 202 0.64 -19.89 17.89
C THR A 202 -0.14 -20.67 16.82
N PRO A 203 -0.11 -22.02 16.82
CA PRO A 203 -0.95 -22.82 15.93
C PRO A 203 -2.46 -22.49 16.04
N GLU A 204 -2.94 -22.18 17.25
CA GLU A 204 -4.34 -21.81 17.52
C GLU A 204 -4.67 -20.44 16.91
N GLN A 205 -3.77 -19.46 17.07
CA GLN A 205 -3.92 -18.14 16.44
C GLN A 205 -3.89 -18.25 14.92
N ALA A 206 -2.97 -19.06 14.37
CA ALA A 206 -2.90 -19.31 12.93
C ALA A 206 -4.20 -19.93 12.43
N LYS A 207 -4.73 -20.95 13.13
CA LYS A 207 -6.03 -21.56 12.80
C LYS A 207 -7.16 -20.54 12.79
N ALA A 208 -7.24 -19.67 13.80
CA ALA A 208 -8.26 -18.64 13.88
C ALA A 208 -8.14 -17.60 12.75
N VAL A 209 -6.92 -17.20 12.37
CA VAL A 209 -6.69 -16.32 11.22
C VAL A 209 -7.12 -17.01 9.91
N VAL A 210 -6.78 -18.29 9.72
CA VAL A 210 -7.19 -19.04 8.51
C VAL A 210 -8.70 -19.24 8.43
N GLN A 211 -9.39 -19.44 9.56
CA GLN A 211 -10.86 -19.50 9.59
C GLN A 211 -11.51 -18.18 9.12
N ASN A 212 -10.80 -17.06 9.22
CA ASN A 212 -11.21 -15.74 8.76
C ASN A 212 -10.64 -15.38 7.37
N LEU A 213 -9.99 -16.30 6.65
CA LEU A 213 -9.38 -16.02 5.34
C LEU A 213 -10.40 -15.48 4.31
N SER A 214 -11.66 -15.92 4.40
CA SER A 214 -12.76 -15.50 3.52
C SER A 214 -13.10 -14.01 3.60
N ILE A 215 -12.67 -13.31 4.66
CA ILE A 215 -12.78 -11.85 4.78
C ILE A 215 -12.00 -11.16 3.65
N PHE A 216 -10.87 -11.73 3.22
CA PHE A 216 -9.94 -11.10 2.27
C PHE A 216 -9.98 -11.75 0.88
N GLU A 217 -9.97 -13.07 0.81
CA GLU A 217 -11.00 -13.85 0.12
C GLU A 217 -11.60 -13.49 -1.26
N GLN A 218 -10.90 -13.02 -2.30
CA GLN A 218 -11.51 -12.66 -3.60
C GLN A 218 -11.20 -13.63 -4.77
N PRO A 219 -11.88 -13.53 -5.93
CA PRO A 219 -11.60 -14.37 -7.11
C PRO A 219 -10.18 -14.22 -7.68
N GLY A 220 -9.54 -13.06 -7.49
CA GLY A 220 -8.19 -12.73 -7.98
C GLY A 220 -7.09 -12.81 -6.92
N GLY A 221 -7.37 -13.32 -5.72
CA GLY A 221 -6.42 -13.35 -4.60
C GLY A 221 -7.03 -12.71 -3.36
N LEU A 222 -6.20 -12.08 -2.53
CA LEU A 222 -6.66 -11.44 -1.28
C LEU A 222 -6.80 -9.92 -1.46
N ALA A 223 -7.94 -9.36 -1.07
CA ALA A 223 -8.11 -7.92 -0.96
C ALA A 223 -7.37 -7.37 0.27
N MET A 224 -6.95 -6.10 0.21
CA MET A 224 -6.26 -5.44 1.31
C MET A 224 -7.11 -5.31 2.58
N SER A 225 -8.41 -5.04 2.40
CA SER A 225 -9.42 -4.88 3.45
C SER A 225 -10.82 -5.14 2.87
N ARG A 226 -11.87 -4.94 3.67
CA ARG A 226 -13.27 -4.90 3.22
C ARG A 226 -13.84 -3.49 3.09
N HIS A 227 -13.02 -2.48 3.32
CA HIS A 227 -13.46 -1.09 3.41
C HIS A 227 -13.32 -0.40 2.06
N GLU A 228 -14.43 0.09 1.52
CA GLU A 228 -14.49 0.86 0.27
C GLU A 228 -14.08 2.31 0.52
N SER A 229 -12.80 2.54 0.81
CA SER A 229 -12.26 3.87 1.08
C SER A 229 -11.83 4.65 -0.16
N GLU A 230 -11.90 4.02 -1.32
CA GLU A 230 -11.29 4.46 -2.59
C GLU A 230 -9.75 4.58 -2.57
N GLY A 231 -9.11 4.23 -1.44
CA GLY A 231 -7.67 4.16 -1.29
C GLY A 231 -7.05 3.04 -2.11
N GLN A 232 -5.88 3.28 -2.70
CA GLN A 232 -5.22 2.26 -3.51
C GLN A 232 -4.78 1.03 -2.71
N TRP A 233 -4.55 1.15 -1.40
CA TRP A 233 -4.22 0.05 -0.50
C TRP A 233 -5.43 -0.45 0.31
N ASP A 234 -6.63 -0.33 -0.24
CA ASP A 234 -7.88 -0.84 0.32
C ASP A 234 -8.70 -1.64 -0.70
N TYR A 235 -9.90 -2.07 -0.32
CA TYR A 235 -10.84 -2.74 -1.23
C TYR A 235 -11.11 -1.86 -2.46
N PRO A 236 -11.15 -2.43 -3.69
CA PRO A 236 -11.12 -3.86 -4.05
C PRO A 236 -9.74 -4.37 -4.45
N TYR A 237 -8.67 -3.66 -4.11
CA TYR A 237 -7.34 -3.93 -4.65
C TYR A 237 -6.61 -5.03 -3.88
N GLY A 238 -5.74 -5.74 -4.60
CA GLY A 238 -4.77 -6.67 -4.04
C GLY A 238 -3.37 -6.39 -4.60
N TRP A 239 -2.38 -6.55 -3.74
CA TRP A 239 -0.99 -6.19 -4.03
C TRP A 239 -0.07 -7.38 -3.80
N ALA A 240 0.86 -7.59 -4.72
CA ALA A 240 1.74 -8.76 -4.72
C ALA A 240 2.52 -9.00 -3.40
N PRO A 241 3.07 -7.97 -2.70
CA PRO A 241 3.79 -8.19 -1.46
C PRO A 241 2.93 -8.83 -0.37
N THR A 242 1.68 -8.39 -0.22
CA THR A 242 0.79 -8.90 0.83
C THR A 242 0.25 -10.29 0.49
N GLN A 243 0.03 -10.60 -0.80
CA GLN A 243 -0.22 -11.98 -1.22
C GLN A 243 0.93 -12.90 -0.80
N LEU A 244 2.17 -12.49 -1.10
CA LEU A 244 3.36 -13.31 -0.87
C LEU A 244 3.54 -13.62 0.61
N LEU A 245 3.42 -12.59 1.46
CA LEU A 245 3.51 -12.77 2.91
C LEU A 245 2.38 -13.66 3.44
N ALA A 246 1.14 -13.45 2.98
CA ALA A 246 0.01 -14.28 3.40
C ALA A 246 0.20 -15.75 3.01
N VAL A 247 0.51 -16.05 1.75
CA VAL A 247 0.74 -17.40 1.24
C VAL A 247 1.89 -18.09 1.99
N LYS A 248 3.05 -17.42 2.13
CA LYS A 248 4.19 -18.01 2.86
C LYS A 248 3.87 -18.21 4.35
N GLY A 249 3.04 -17.35 4.94
CA GLY A 249 2.50 -17.52 6.29
C GLY A 249 1.59 -18.74 6.41
N LEU A 250 0.64 -18.93 5.49
CA LEU A 250 -0.23 -20.10 5.43
C LEU A 250 0.60 -21.39 5.32
N ARG A 251 1.56 -21.44 4.40
CA ARG A 251 2.48 -22.59 4.23
C ARG A 251 3.28 -22.88 5.48
N ARG A 252 3.80 -21.85 6.18
CA ARG A 252 4.56 -22.01 7.42
C ARG A 252 3.79 -22.79 8.49
N TYR A 253 2.47 -22.64 8.54
CA TYR A 253 1.61 -23.31 9.52
C TYR A 253 0.89 -24.54 8.95
N GLY A 254 1.28 -25.02 7.76
CA GLY A 254 0.76 -26.26 7.17
C GLY A 254 -0.55 -26.10 6.39
N TYR A 255 -1.06 -24.87 6.20
CA TYR A 255 -2.26 -24.59 5.41
C TYR A 255 -1.94 -24.52 3.91
N ASN A 256 -1.34 -25.60 3.39
CA ASN A 256 -0.86 -25.66 2.01
C ASN A 256 -1.99 -25.57 0.99
N ALA A 257 -3.13 -26.21 1.24
CA ALA A 257 -4.28 -26.16 0.32
C ALA A 257 -4.83 -24.74 0.17
N ASP A 258 -4.94 -23.98 1.27
CA ASP A 258 -5.35 -22.57 1.22
C ASP A 258 -4.29 -21.71 0.53
N ALA A 259 -3.01 -21.95 0.81
CA ALA A 259 -1.90 -21.27 0.16
C ALA A 259 -1.90 -21.49 -1.36
N ASP A 260 -2.04 -22.74 -1.82
CA ASP A 260 -2.09 -23.10 -3.24
C ASP A 260 -3.29 -22.44 -3.92
N ARG A 261 -4.46 -22.48 -3.29
CA ARG A 261 -5.69 -21.87 -3.81
C ARG A 261 -5.56 -20.36 -3.97
N VAL A 262 -5.02 -19.66 -2.97
CA VAL A 262 -4.77 -18.20 -3.04
C VAL A 262 -3.72 -17.88 -4.09
N SER A 263 -2.61 -18.62 -4.12
CA SER A 263 -1.56 -18.48 -5.14
C SER A 263 -2.14 -18.63 -6.54
N TYR A 264 -2.92 -19.69 -6.79
CA TYR A 264 -3.55 -19.95 -8.09
C TYR A 264 -4.44 -18.80 -8.54
N LYS A 265 -5.31 -18.30 -7.64
CA LYS A 265 -6.20 -17.17 -7.94
C LYS A 265 -5.43 -15.94 -8.40
N PHE A 266 -4.33 -15.62 -7.72
CA PHE A 266 -3.50 -14.46 -8.04
C PHE A 266 -2.72 -14.64 -9.35
N VAL A 267 -2.02 -15.77 -9.54
CA VAL A 267 -1.24 -15.99 -10.77
C VAL A 267 -2.13 -16.15 -12.00
N SER A 268 -3.31 -16.79 -11.87
CA SER A 268 -4.25 -16.92 -12.98
C SER A 268 -4.82 -15.56 -13.40
N MET A 269 -5.10 -14.67 -12.44
CA MET A 269 -5.52 -13.29 -12.74
C MET A 269 -4.41 -12.54 -13.48
N ILE A 270 -3.16 -12.62 -13.03
CA ILE A 270 -2.04 -11.96 -13.70
C ILE A 270 -1.87 -12.50 -15.12
N ALA A 271 -1.89 -13.82 -15.30
CA ALA A 271 -1.74 -14.46 -16.61
C ALA A 271 -2.87 -14.06 -17.58
N GLU A 272 -4.10 -14.00 -17.09
CA GLU A 272 -5.27 -13.57 -17.86
C GLU A 272 -5.14 -12.11 -18.35
N ASN A 273 -4.70 -11.20 -17.49
CA ASN A 273 -4.48 -9.80 -17.86
C ASN A 273 -3.27 -9.66 -18.80
N PHE A 274 -2.19 -10.40 -18.55
CA PHE A 274 -1.01 -10.44 -19.41
C PHE A 274 -1.36 -10.92 -20.83
N ARG A 275 -2.25 -11.92 -20.98
CA ARG A 275 -2.74 -12.36 -22.29
C ARG A 275 -3.53 -11.27 -23.01
N ARG A 276 -4.25 -10.40 -22.27
CA ARG A 276 -5.08 -9.35 -22.85
C ARG A 276 -4.25 -8.19 -23.42
N ASP A 277 -3.24 -7.73 -22.69
CA ASP A 277 -2.51 -6.49 -23.03
C ASP A 277 -0.98 -6.62 -23.08
N GLY A 278 -0.42 -7.80 -22.81
CA GLY A 278 1.02 -8.06 -22.84
C GLY A 278 1.78 -7.48 -21.65
N THR A 279 1.09 -7.04 -20.58
CA THR A 279 1.71 -6.34 -19.46
C THR A 279 1.45 -7.00 -18.10
N ILE A 280 2.44 -6.87 -17.22
CA ILE A 280 2.28 -7.13 -15.78
C ILE A 280 2.24 -5.77 -15.08
N ARG A 281 1.34 -5.60 -14.12
CA ARG A 281 1.08 -4.32 -13.44
C ARG A 281 1.44 -4.33 -11.96
N GLU A 282 1.52 -3.13 -11.38
CA GLU A 282 1.82 -2.88 -9.97
C GLU A 282 0.77 -3.46 -9.02
N LYS A 283 -0.52 -3.22 -9.33
CA LYS A 283 -1.68 -3.64 -8.52
C LYS A 283 -2.84 -4.11 -9.40
N TYR A 284 -3.77 -4.84 -8.80
CA TYR A 284 -4.93 -5.40 -9.50
C TYR A 284 -6.20 -5.25 -8.65
N ASN A 285 -7.34 -5.08 -9.31
CA ASN A 285 -8.63 -5.30 -8.70
C ASN A 285 -8.87 -6.81 -8.58
N VAL A 286 -8.78 -7.35 -7.36
CA VAL A 286 -8.89 -8.80 -7.13
C VAL A 286 -10.33 -9.30 -7.13
N VAL A 287 -11.32 -8.41 -7.10
CA VAL A 287 -12.74 -8.76 -7.18
C VAL A 287 -13.12 -9.03 -8.62
N THR A 288 -12.79 -8.09 -9.52
CA THR A 288 -13.08 -8.18 -10.97
C THR A 288 -11.98 -8.91 -11.75
N ARG A 289 -10.89 -9.29 -11.08
CA ARG A 289 -9.71 -9.92 -11.68
C ARG A 289 -9.08 -9.07 -12.79
N SER A 290 -9.07 -7.74 -12.64
CA SER A 290 -8.61 -6.81 -13.68
C SER A 290 -7.39 -5.99 -13.25
N SER A 291 -6.52 -5.70 -14.21
CA SER A 291 -5.45 -4.69 -14.08
C SER A 291 -5.97 -3.24 -14.21
N GLU A 292 -7.24 -3.06 -14.59
CA GLU A 292 -7.90 -1.76 -14.60
C GLU A 292 -8.23 -1.33 -13.16
N THR A 293 -7.80 -0.12 -12.80
CA THR A 293 -7.93 0.40 -11.43
C THR A 293 -8.53 1.80 -11.46
N ASN A 294 -9.55 2.04 -10.65
CA ASN A 294 -10.18 3.35 -10.46
C ASN A 294 -9.87 3.84 -9.04
N VAL A 295 -8.65 4.34 -8.84
CA VAL A 295 -8.19 4.83 -7.53
C VAL A 295 -8.74 6.24 -7.29
N GLY A 296 -9.55 6.41 -6.24
CA GLY A 296 -10.04 7.71 -5.79
C GLY A 296 -8.99 8.47 -4.98
N ALA A 297 -8.29 7.76 -4.08
CA ALA A 297 -7.22 8.30 -3.24
C ALA A 297 -5.89 7.54 -3.42
N GLY A 298 -4.84 8.28 -3.81
CA GLY A 298 -3.50 7.75 -4.09
C GLY A 298 -3.06 7.91 -5.55
N TYR A 299 -2.02 7.17 -5.95
CA TYR A 299 -1.48 7.21 -7.31
C TYR A 299 -2.42 6.53 -8.32
N LYS A 300 -2.79 7.30 -9.35
CA LYS A 300 -3.70 6.84 -10.42
C LYS A 300 -3.00 5.98 -11.47
N ALA A 301 -1.68 6.13 -11.64
CA ALA A 301 -0.92 5.32 -12.56
C ALA A 301 -0.85 3.86 -12.05
N ASN A 302 -0.99 2.90 -12.96
CA ASN A 302 -0.72 1.49 -12.70
C ASN A 302 0.48 1.06 -13.57
N VAL A 303 1.65 1.03 -12.95
CA VAL A 303 2.94 0.94 -13.65
C VAL A 303 3.18 -0.46 -14.23
N VAL A 304 3.76 -0.52 -15.43
CA VAL A 304 4.09 -1.78 -16.14
C VAL A 304 5.41 -2.37 -15.65
N GLY A 305 5.48 -3.71 -15.57
CA GLY A 305 6.69 -4.50 -15.30
C GLY A 305 7.07 -4.60 -13.83
N PHE A 306 6.20 -4.20 -12.92
CA PHE A 306 6.54 -3.89 -11.53
C PHE A 306 7.24 -5.03 -10.76
N GLY A 307 8.35 -4.70 -10.09
CA GLY A 307 9.30 -5.67 -9.53
C GLY A 307 8.70 -6.69 -8.56
N TRP A 308 7.86 -6.24 -7.61
CA TRP A 308 7.23 -7.17 -6.66
C TRP A 308 6.22 -8.12 -7.32
N THR A 309 5.61 -7.72 -8.45
CA THR A 309 4.56 -8.52 -9.10
C THR A 309 5.23 -9.64 -9.86
N ASN A 310 6.33 -9.31 -10.55
CA ASN A 310 7.17 -10.29 -11.22
C ASN A 310 7.70 -11.33 -10.22
N ALA A 311 8.22 -10.85 -9.07
CA ALA A 311 8.75 -11.73 -8.02
C ALA A 311 7.66 -12.66 -7.45
N ALA A 312 6.50 -12.12 -7.06
CA ALA A 312 5.41 -12.93 -6.52
C ALA A 312 4.86 -13.93 -7.54
N PHE A 313 4.75 -13.54 -8.81
CA PHE A 313 4.31 -14.45 -9.87
C PHE A 313 5.26 -15.64 -10.01
N LEU A 314 6.57 -15.41 -10.05
CA LEU A 314 7.57 -16.47 -10.16
C LEU A 314 7.60 -17.37 -8.91
N GLU A 315 7.57 -16.77 -7.72
CA GLU A 315 7.53 -17.51 -6.45
C GLU A 315 6.30 -18.42 -6.36
N PHE A 316 5.12 -17.90 -6.71
CA PHE A 316 3.89 -18.68 -6.69
C PHE A 316 3.88 -19.77 -7.76
N LEU A 317 4.31 -19.46 -8.98
CA LEU A 317 4.36 -20.45 -10.05
C LEU A 317 5.31 -21.60 -9.70
N HIS A 318 6.44 -21.30 -9.05
CA HIS A 318 7.39 -22.28 -8.56
C HIS A 318 6.82 -23.16 -7.43
N ASP A 319 6.12 -22.55 -6.47
CA ASP A 319 5.59 -23.25 -5.29
C ASP A 319 4.27 -23.99 -5.54
N LEU A 320 3.60 -23.72 -6.66
CA LEU A 320 2.32 -24.36 -6.99
C LEU A 320 2.50 -25.86 -7.30
N PRO A 321 1.52 -26.70 -6.90
CA PRO A 321 1.48 -28.09 -7.33
C PRO A 321 1.51 -28.23 -8.86
N ARG A 322 2.20 -29.25 -9.36
CA ARG A 322 2.42 -29.47 -10.80
C ARG A 322 1.12 -29.51 -11.60
N ASP A 323 0.08 -30.14 -11.07
CA ASP A 323 -1.24 -30.23 -11.71
C ASP A 323 -1.88 -28.85 -11.88
N GLN A 324 -1.67 -27.93 -10.93
CA GLN A 324 -2.14 -26.55 -11.04
C GLN A 324 -1.32 -25.73 -12.03
N VAL A 325 0.00 -25.94 -12.11
CA VAL A 325 0.84 -25.31 -13.15
C VAL A 325 0.41 -25.78 -14.54
N GLU A 326 0.18 -27.08 -14.72
CA GLU A 326 -0.32 -27.64 -15.99
C GLU A 326 -1.73 -27.15 -16.32
N ARG A 327 -2.59 -26.95 -15.31
CA ARG A 327 -3.90 -26.33 -15.49
C ARG A 327 -3.78 -24.90 -15.99
N LEU A 328 -2.92 -24.09 -15.35
CA LEU A 328 -2.68 -22.70 -15.75
C LEU A 328 -2.20 -22.61 -17.20
N ASP A 329 -1.23 -23.45 -17.60
CA ASP A 329 -0.74 -23.53 -18.98
C ASP A 329 -1.85 -23.88 -19.98
N ARG A 330 -2.72 -24.86 -19.66
CA ARG A 330 -3.90 -25.18 -20.49
C ARG A 330 -4.87 -24.00 -20.62
N GLU A 331 -5.18 -23.32 -19.52
CA GLU A 331 -6.06 -22.14 -19.53
C GLU A 331 -5.47 -21.01 -20.40
N GLN A 332 -4.14 -20.81 -20.37
CA GLN A 332 -3.49 -19.81 -21.21
C GLN A 332 -3.48 -20.19 -22.70
N ARG A 333 -3.41 -21.48 -23.04
CA ARG A 333 -3.48 -21.99 -24.43
C ARG A 333 -4.90 -22.09 -25.00
N GLN A 334 -5.93 -22.15 -24.15
CA GLN A 334 -7.33 -22.15 -24.60
C GLN A 334 -7.84 -20.73 -24.84
N GLY A 335 -7.28 -19.74 -24.14
CA GLY A 335 -7.54 -18.32 -24.38
C GLY A 335 -6.98 -17.76 -25.70
N THR A 336 -6.27 -18.55 -26.51
CA THR A 336 -5.67 -18.15 -27.80
C THR A 336 -6.52 -18.50 -29.03
N VAL A 337 -7.85 -18.70 -28.91
CA VAL A 337 -8.71 -18.67 -30.10
C VAL A 337 -8.67 -17.26 -30.70
N ALA A 338 -7.85 -17.11 -31.74
CA ALA A 338 -7.60 -15.86 -32.43
C ALA A 338 -8.89 -15.24 -32.99
N PRO A 339 -9.03 -13.90 -33.00
CA PRO A 339 -9.98 -13.26 -33.90
C PRO A 339 -9.56 -13.59 -35.34
N ALA A 340 -10.53 -13.93 -36.18
CA ALA A 340 -10.33 -14.23 -37.59
C ALA A 340 -9.43 -13.17 -38.27
N SER A 341 -8.43 -13.68 -38.98
CA SER A 341 -7.45 -12.98 -39.82
C SER A 341 -7.84 -11.57 -40.31
N ARG A 342 -7.06 -10.56 -39.92
CA ARG A 342 -6.71 -9.46 -40.83
C ARG A 342 -5.27 -9.70 -41.29
N ARG A 343 -5.12 -10.12 -42.56
CA ARG A 343 -3.83 -10.11 -43.25
C ARG A 343 -3.35 -8.65 -43.28
N LEU A 344 -2.30 -8.34 -42.52
CA LEU A 344 -1.48 -7.17 -42.78
C LEU A 344 -0.32 -7.65 -43.65
N SER A 345 -0.27 -7.09 -44.86
CA SER A 345 0.79 -7.31 -45.85
C SER A 345 2.17 -7.06 -45.24
N GLU A 346 3.09 -7.97 -45.50
CA GLU A 346 4.52 -7.86 -45.21
C GLU A 346 5.06 -6.49 -45.65
N ARG A 347 5.50 -5.68 -44.68
CA ARG A 347 6.48 -4.62 -44.91
C ARG A 347 7.78 -5.08 -44.28
N THR A 348 8.72 -5.42 -45.14
CA THR A 348 10.13 -5.68 -44.84
C THR A 348 10.76 -4.46 -44.16
N TRP A 349 11.36 -4.66 -42.98
CA TRP A 349 12.27 -3.71 -42.35
C TRP A 349 13.68 -3.90 -42.91
N PRO A 350 14.41 -2.84 -43.31
CA PRO A 350 15.80 -2.97 -43.71
C PRO A 350 16.72 -3.11 -42.48
N ALA A 351 17.79 -3.88 -42.67
CA ALA A 351 18.78 -4.22 -41.65
C ALA A 351 19.54 -3.00 -41.10
N ALA A 352 19.91 -3.10 -39.83
CA ALA A 352 20.70 -2.12 -39.10
C ALA A 352 22.13 -2.01 -39.64
N GLY A 353 22.60 -0.77 -39.82
CA GLY A 353 24.00 -0.45 -40.07
C GLY A 353 24.23 1.06 -40.14
N GLY A 354 24.76 1.64 -39.06
CA GLY A 354 25.17 3.06 -39.04
C GLY A 354 25.19 3.65 -37.63
N THR A 355 26.39 3.80 -37.08
CA THR A 355 26.70 4.51 -35.82
C THR A 355 26.26 5.99 -35.87
N PRO A 356 25.64 6.57 -34.83
CA PRO A 356 25.37 8.00 -34.79
C PRO A 356 26.55 8.78 -34.20
N ALA A 357 26.95 9.85 -34.90
CA ALA A 357 27.90 10.87 -34.45
C ALA A 357 27.25 11.85 -33.45
N PRO A 358 28.02 12.54 -32.59
CA PRO A 358 27.47 13.38 -31.52
C PRO A 358 27.01 14.76 -32.04
N PRO A 359 25.99 15.39 -31.41
CA PRO A 359 25.46 16.66 -31.87
C PRO A 359 26.33 17.85 -31.43
N SER A 360 26.60 18.74 -32.39
CA SER A 360 27.31 20.01 -32.18
C SER A 360 26.40 21.09 -31.56
N LYS A 361 26.90 21.78 -30.53
CA LYS A 361 26.32 23.01 -29.97
C LYS A 361 26.36 24.15 -31.00
N LYS A 362 25.22 24.78 -31.29
CA LYS A 362 25.15 26.18 -31.72
C LYS A 362 23.97 26.92 -31.07
N SER A 363 24.34 28.08 -30.57
CA SER A 363 23.59 29.15 -29.92
C SER A 363 22.73 29.99 -30.88
N GLN A 364 21.53 30.38 -30.44
CA GLN A 364 20.79 31.56 -30.90
C GLN A 364 20.09 32.14 -29.65
N GLN A 365 20.63 33.15 -28.96
CA GLN A 365 20.53 34.60 -29.19
C GLN A 365 19.11 35.15 -29.42
N SER A 366 18.56 35.62 -28.30
CA SER A 366 17.78 36.85 -28.06
C SER A 366 17.42 37.76 -29.24
N GLY A 367 16.14 38.16 -29.30
CA GLY A 367 15.70 39.37 -29.99
C GLY A 367 14.18 39.52 -30.05
N PHE A 368 13.56 40.11 -29.02
CA PHE A 368 12.21 40.68 -29.13
C PHE A 368 12.33 42.20 -29.19
N ARG A 369 11.81 42.80 -30.27
CA ARG A 369 11.68 44.25 -30.50
C ARG A 369 10.25 44.70 -30.20
N ALA A 370 10.14 45.94 -29.72
CA ALA A 370 8.91 46.71 -29.52
C ALA A 370 8.62 47.65 -30.73
N GLY A 371 7.37 48.13 -30.80
CA GLY A 371 6.82 49.18 -31.70
C GLY A 371 5.80 48.62 -32.71
N ASP A 372 4.56 49.08 -32.84
CA ASP A 372 3.91 50.35 -32.44
C ASP A 372 2.51 50.14 -31.81
#